data_AF-A0A845HZJ7-F1
#
_entry.id   AF-A0A845HZJ7-F1
#
_cell.length_a   1.000
_cell.length_b   1.000
_cell.length_c   1.000
_cell.angle_alpha   90.00
_cell.angle_beta   90.00
_cell.angle_gamma   90.00
#
_symmetry.space_group_name_H-M   'P 1'
#
loop_
_entity.id
_entity.type
_entity.pdbx_description
1 polymer ?
#
loop_
_entity_poly.entity_id
_entity_poly.type
_entity_poly.pdbx_seq_one_letter_code
_entity_poly.pdbx_strand_id
1 'polypeptide(L)'
;MSIFNRQTLAAFLLGTTLTVGLGAYAVERHMGGHGPAMAAGDHMERMLKHLYVEVDATDAQKAKIEPLVKAAMDDLKPMHEQLFQIHKQVTSLLAAPTINRAELEKTRASGIALADQASIRVVKLLADIGDNLTPAQRQKLAERLNHMHERRHNGG
;
A
#
# COMPACT_ATOMS: atom_id res chain seq x y z
N MET A 1 -4.62 -0.03 -36.72
CA MET A 1 -3.36 0.05 -35.96
C MET A 1 -3.67 -0.27 -34.51
N SER A 2 -3.44 -1.53 -34.13
CA SER A 2 -3.67 -2.07 -32.78
C SER A 2 -2.34 -2.11 -32.06
N ILE A 3 -2.13 -1.25 -31.07
CA ILE A 3 -1.01 -1.35 -30.12
C ILE A 3 -1.41 -0.73 -28.77
N PHE A 4 -2.43 -1.28 -28.11
CA PHE A 4 -2.63 -1.05 -26.67
C PHE A 4 -2.40 -2.39 -25.96
N ASN A 5 -1.24 -2.46 -25.29
CA ASN A 5 -0.66 -3.66 -24.75
C ASN A 5 -1.51 -4.17 -23.57
N ARG A 6 -2.23 -5.28 -23.77
CA ARG A 6 -3.20 -5.87 -22.81
C ARG A 6 -2.55 -6.50 -21.58
N GLN A 7 -1.24 -6.36 -21.41
CA GLN A 7 -0.46 -7.02 -20.36
C GLN A 7 -0.19 -6.14 -19.12
N THR A 8 -0.50 -4.84 -19.15
CA THR A 8 -0.27 -3.93 -18.01
C THR A 8 -1.48 -3.73 -17.10
N LEU A 9 -2.67 -4.20 -17.49
CA LEU A 9 -3.91 -4.03 -16.72
C LEU A 9 -4.19 -5.13 -15.69
N ALA A 10 -3.39 -6.21 -15.67
CA ALA A 10 -3.53 -7.32 -14.72
C ALA A 10 -2.48 -7.31 -13.59
N ALA A 11 -1.41 -6.53 -13.70
CA ALA A 11 -0.39 -6.39 -12.64
C ALA A 11 -0.80 -5.42 -11.52
N PHE A 12 -1.95 -4.75 -11.65
CA PHE A 12 -2.36 -3.70 -10.72
C PHE A 12 -3.38 -4.12 -9.64
N LEU A 13 -3.96 -5.32 -9.71
CA LEU A 13 -5.14 -5.66 -8.88
C LEU A 13 -4.99 -6.86 -7.95
N LEU A 14 -3.93 -7.66 -8.05
CA LEU A 14 -3.73 -8.81 -7.17
C LEU A 14 -2.31 -8.96 -6.62
N GLY A 15 -1.46 -7.93 -6.75
CA GLY A 15 -0.19 -7.92 -6.03
C GLY A 15 0.72 -6.80 -6.48
N THR A 16 1.16 -5.98 -5.52
CA THR A 16 2.41 -5.18 -5.54
C THR A 16 2.43 -3.70 -5.95
N THR A 17 1.37 -2.89 -5.81
CA THR A 17 1.54 -1.40 -5.98
C THR A 17 1.03 -0.48 -4.87
N LEU A 18 0.44 -0.98 -3.78
CA LEU A 18 0.20 -0.17 -2.58
C LEU A 18 0.73 -0.88 -1.32
N THR A 19 2.05 -0.84 -1.18
CA THR A 19 2.76 -1.22 0.05
C THR A 19 3.66 -0.08 0.48
N VAL A 20 3.11 1.14 0.49
CA VAL A 20 3.63 2.20 1.35
C VAL A 20 3.18 1.81 2.77
N GLY A 21 4.06 1.13 3.51
CA GLY A 21 3.84 0.72 4.90
C GLY A 21 3.40 -0.74 5.16
N LEU A 22 3.22 -1.58 4.13
CA LEU A 22 2.83 -2.99 4.28
C LEU A 22 3.96 -3.98 3.86
N GLY A 23 5.21 -3.58 4.07
CA GLY A 23 6.40 -4.38 3.70
C GLY A 23 6.64 -5.64 4.54
N ALA A 24 5.80 -5.94 5.53
CA ALA A 24 5.94 -7.10 6.41
C ALA A 24 4.76 -8.11 6.35
N TYR A 25 3.81 -7.96 5.42
CA TYR A 25 2.65 -8.85 5.34
C TYR A 25 2.67 -9.87 4.19
N ALA A 26 3.71 -9.89 3.35
CA ALA A 26 3.71 -10.76 2.15
C ALA A 26 5.00 -11.53 1.85
N VAL A 27 5.99 -11.56 2.76
CA VAL A 27 7.18 -12.43 2.60
C VAL A 27 7.18 -13.63 3.56
N GLU A 28 6.26 -13.68 4.52
CA GLU A 28 6.29 -14.67 5.60
C GLU A 28 5.24 -15.79 5.44
N ARG A 29 5.17 -16.39 4.24
CA ARG A 29 4.36 -17.62 4.05
C ARG A 29 5.09 -18.81 3.45
N HIS A 30 6.40 -18.72 3.21
CA HIS A 30 7.17 -19.85 2.65
C HIS A 30 8.23 -20.47 3.57
N MET A 31 8.55 -19.89 4.73
CA MET A 31 9.50 -20.50 5.68
C MET A 31 9.01 -20.28 7.12
N GLY A 32 8.86 -21.36 7.88
CA GLY A 32 8.07 -21.39 9.11
C GLY A 32 8.68 -20.65 10.31
N GLY A 33 8.07 -19.51 10.66
CA GLY A 33 8.18 -18.89 11.98
C GLY A 33 7.02 -17.93 12.20
N HIS A 34 6.13 -18.23 13.15
CA HIS A 34 5.08 -17.29 13.55
C HIS A 34 5.38 -16.84 14.99
N GLY A 35 6.12 -15.75 15.12
CA GLY A 35 5.98 -14.87 16.28
C GLY A 35 4.60 -14.21 16.25
N PRO A 36 4.03 -13.82 17.40
CA PRO A 36 2.72 -13.18 17.45
C PRO A 36 2.74 -11.92 16.60
N ALA A 37 1.66 -11.70 15.85
CA ALA A 37 1.40 -10.48 15.10
C ALA A 37 1.80 -9.26 15.94
N MET A 38 2.95 -8.66 15.63
CA MET A 38 3.34 -7.36 16.18
C MET A 38 2.16 -6.43 15.92
N ALA A 39 1.60 -5.85 16.99
CA ALA A 39 0.40 -5.06 16.90
C ALA A 39 0.57 -4.00 15.80
N ALA A 40 -0.43 -3.83 14.93
CA ALA A 40 -0.35 -2.90 13.81
C ALA A 40 0.09 -1.47 14.19
N GLY A 41 -0.14 -1.07 15.46
CA GLY A 41 0.36 0.17 16.05
C GLY A 41 1.89 0.23 16.17
N ASP A 42 2.54 -0.82 16.67
CA ASP A 42 4.00 -0.89 16.84
C ASP A 42 4.74 -0.82 15.50
N HIS A 43 4.11 -1.34 14.43
CA HIS A 43 4.66 -1.25 13.08
C HIS A 43 4.57 0.17 12.50
N MET A 44 3.46 0.87 12.73
CA MET A 44 3.28 2.27 12.32
C MET A 44 4.32 3.17 12.97
N GLU A 45 4.48 3.07 14.28
CA GLU A 45 5.42 3.90 15.04
C GLU A 45 6.86 3.70 14.57
N ARG A 46 7.25 2.46 14.26
CA ARG A 46 8.56 2.16 13.66
C ARG A 46 8.72 2.77 12.27
N MET A 47 7.69 2.65 11.42
CA MET A 47 7.72 3.25 10.08
C MET A 47 7.88 4.76 10.15
N LEU A 48 7.11 5.43 11.01
CA LEU A 48 7.19 6.87 11.21
C LEU A 48 8.51 7.31 11.80
N LYS A 49 9.04 6.57 12.77
CA LYS A 49 10.36 6.82 13.32
C LYS A 49 11.44 6.77 12.24
N HIS A 50 11.39 5.78 11.34
CA HIS A 50 12.32 5.72 10.22
C HIS A 50 12.14 6.90 9.25
N LEU A 51 10.90 7.22 8.89
CA LEU A 51 10.60 8.37 8.02
C LEU A 51 11.17 9.68 8.59
N TYR A 52 10.88 9.97 9.86
CA TYR A 52 11.28 11.20 10.52
C TYR A 52 12.79 11.35 10.65
N VAL A 53 13.50 10.26 10.92
CA VAL A 53 14.97 10.25 10.96
C VAL A 53 15.54 10.53 9.58
N GLU A 54 14.97 9.95 8.52
CA GLU A 54 15.48 10.11 7.16
C GLU A 54 15.21 11.50 6.57
N VAL A 55 14.09 12.16 6.91
CA VAL A 55 13.79 13.52 6.45
C VAL A 55 14.27 14.62 7.41
N ASP A 56 14.99 14.27 8.48
CA ASP A 56 15.39 15.19 9.55
C ASP A 56 14.22 16.07 10.04
N ALA A 57 13.08 15.44 10.35
CA ALA A 57 11.90 16.18 10.82
C ALA A 57 12.15 16.75 12.22
N THR A 58 11.82 18.03 12.41
CA THR A 58 11.82 18.66 13.76
C THR A 58 10.66 18.13 14.59
N ASP A 59 10.75 18.24 15.92
CA ASP A 59 9.69 17.75 16.81
C ASP A 59 8.34 18.46 16.57
N ALA A 60 8.38 19.74 16.22
CA ALA A 60 7.19 20.49 15.81
C ALA A 60 6.56 19.94 14.51
N GLN A 61 7.37 19.45 13.57
CA GLN A 61 6.86 18.81 12.34
C GLN A 61 6.30 17.42 12.63
N LYS A 62 6.98 16.62 13.46
CA LYS A 62 6.50 15.30 13.88
C LYS A 62 5.12 15.39 14.53
N ALA A 63 4.93 16.34 15.44
CA ALA A 63 3.64 16.57 16.12
C ALA A 63 2.49 16.93 15.16
N LYS A 64 2.80 17.52 14.00
CA LYS A 64 1.80 17.82 12.96
C LYS A 64 1.56 16.64 12.02
N ILE A 65 2.60 15.86 11.71
CA ILE A 65 2.53 14.74 10.75
C ILE A 65 1.89 13.50 11.37
N GLU A 66 2.18 13.20 12.63
CA GLU A 66 1.70 12.01 13.32
C GLU A 66 0.17 11.81 13.27
N PRO A 67 -0.68 12.82 13.59
CA PRO A 67 -2.12 12.66 13.48
C PRO A 67 -2.61 12.45 12.03
N LEU A 68 -1.93 13.04 11.03
CA LEU A 68 -2.28 12.86 9.61
C LEU A 68 -2.09 11.40 9.18
N VAL A 69 -0.97 10.80 9.62
CA VAL A 69 -0.65 9.41 9.31
C VAL A 69 -1.60 8.47 10.04
N LYS A 70 -1.88 8.73 11.32
CA LYS A 70 -2.84 7.94 12.09
C LYS A 70 -4.21 7.91 11.40
N ALA A 71 -4.73 9.09 11.01
CA ALA A 71 -5.99 9.18 10.29
C ALA A 71 -5.94 8.40 8.96
N ALA A 72 -4.82 8.46 8.22
CA ALA A 72 -4.67 7.71 6.98
C ALA A 72 -4.68 6.20 7.19
N MET A 73 -4.09 5.74 8.28
CA MET A 73 -4.11 4.32 8.61
C MET A 73 -5.50 3.85 9.03
N ASP A 74 -6.23 4.65 9.80
CA ASP A 74 -7.62 4.36 10.16
C ASP A 74 -8.51 4.27 8.91
N ASP A 75 -8.28 5.14 7.91
CA ASP A 75 -8.99 5.12 6.63
C ASP A 75 -8.59 3.92 5.74
N LEU A 76 -7.30 3.57 5.70
CA LEU A 76 -6.76 2.51 4.83
C LEU A 76 -6.97 1.10 5.38
N LYS A 77 -7.08 0.94 6.70
CA LYS A 77 -7.29 -0.36 7.35
C LYS A 77 -8.51 -1.13 6.81
N PRO A 78 -9.73 -0.55 6.76
CA PRO A 78 -10.88 -1.26 6.21
C PRO A 78 -10.71 -1.57 4.71
N MET A 79 -9.96 -0.75 3.97
CA MET A 79 -9.66 -1.02 2.56
C MET A 79 -8.77 -2.25 2.41
N HIS A 80 -7.80 -2.45 3.30
CA HIS A 80 -6.97 -3.65 3.32
C HIS A 80 -7.78 -4.92 3.56
N GLU A 81 -8.74 -4.86 4.50
CA GLU A 81 -9.65 -5.97 4.78
C GLU A 81 -10.52 -6.30 3.55
N GLN A 82 -11.04 -5.27 2.85
CA GLN A 82 -11.80 -5.46 1.62
C GLN A 82 -10.97 -6.09 0.50
N LEU A 83 -9.70 -5.70 0.35
CA LEU A 83 -8.79 -6.30 -0.63
C LEU A 83 -8.60 -7.80 -0.36
N PHE A 84 -8.46 -8.18 0.92
CA PHE A 84 -8.37 -9.58 1.30
C PHE A 84 -9.63 -10.37 0.96
N GLN A 85 -10.82 -9.78 1.13
CA GLN A 85 -12.08 -10.42 0.72
C GLN A 85 -12.18 -10.55 -0.80
N ILE A 86 -11.75 -9.54 -1.57
CA ILE A 86 -11.70 -9.60 -3.03
C ILE A 86 -10.80 -10.75 -3.49
N HIS A 87 -9.60 -10.88 -2.90
CA HIS A 87 -8.71 -12.00 -3.21
C HIS A 87 -9.38 -13.34 -2.92
N LYS A 88 -10.02 -13.50 -1.74
CA LYS A 88 -10.78 -14.71 -1.40
C LYS A 88 -11.89 -15.00 -2.41
N GLN A 89 -12.66 -13.99 -2.80
CA GLN A 89 -13.74 -14.13 -3.77
C GLN A 89 -13.20 -14.60 -5.13
N VAL A 90 -12.11 -14.02 -5.63
CA VAL A 90 -11.47 -14.47 -6.88
C VAL A 90 -11.05 -15.94 -6.76
N THR A 91 -10.35 -16.32 -5.68
CA THR A 91 -9.92 -17.72 -5.50
C THR A 91 -11.09 -18.70 -5.42
N SER A 92 -12.19 -18.31 -4.75
CA SER A 92 -13.40 -19.12 -4.65
C SER A 92 -14.11 -19.27 -6.00
N LEU A 93 -14.20 -18.19 -6.79
CA LEU A 93 -14.82 -18.22 -8.12
C LEU A 93 -14.02 -19.09 -9.10
N LEU A 94 -12.69 -19.11 -8.97
CA LEU A 94 -11.83 -19.97 -9.79
C LEU A 94 -11.90 -21.44 -9.39
N ALA A 95 -12.14 -21.74 -8.12
CA ALA A 95 -12.28 -23.10 -7.61
C ALA A 95 -13.68 -23.72 -7.84
N ALA A 96 -14.65 -22.94 -8.33
CA ALA A 96 -16.00 -23.41 -8.58
C ALA A 96 -16.06 -24.44 -9.73
N PRO A 97 -17.04 -25.37 -9.74
CA PRO A 97 -17.18 -26.38 -10.80
C PRO A 97 -17.33 -25.79 -12.21
N THR A 98 -17.84 -24.57 -12.32
CA THR A 98 -17.92 -23.82 -13.58
C THR A 98 -17.44 -22.40 -13.37
N ILE A 99 -16.74 -21.86 -14.38
CA ILE A 99 -16.20 -20.50 -14.31
C ILE A 99 -17.28 -19.48 -14.61
N ASN A 100 -17.70 -18.73 -13.58
CA ASN A 100 -18.58 -17.58 -13.74
C ASN A 100 -17.78 -16.34 -14.14
N ARG A 101 -17.67 -16.10 -15.45
CA ARG A 101 -16.93 -14.96 -16.01
C ARG A 101 -17.51 -13.60 -15.62
N ALA A 102 -18.85 -13.50 -15.48
CA ALA A 102 -19.49 -12.24 -15.13
C ALA A 102 -19.16 -11.83 -13.69
N GLU A 103 -19.16 -12.78 -12.76
CA GLU A 103 -18.83 -12.49 -11.36
C GLU A 103 -17.34 -12.20 -11.15
N LEU A 104 -16.45 -12.86 -11.92
CA LEU A 104 -15.03 -12.51 -11.95
C LEU A 104 -14.80 -11.07 -12.43
N GLU A 105 -15.48 -10.67 -13.50
CA GLU A 105 -15.37 -9.31 -14.04
C GLU A 105 -15.91 -8.26 -13.05
N LYS A 106 -17.02 -8.55 -12.39
CA LYS A 106 -17.56 -7.71 -11.31
C LYS A 106 -16.58 -7.59 -10.14
N THR A 107 -15.98 -8.71 -9.71
CA THR A 107 -14.98 -8.73 -8.63
C THR A 107 -13.73 -7.91 -9.00
N ARG A 108 -13.27 -8.01 -10.26
CA ARG A 108 -12.18 -7.20 -10.81
C ARG A 108 -12.52 -5.70 -10.77
N ALA A 109 -13.73 -5.32 -11.17
CA ALA A 109 -14.18 -3.93 -11.15
C ALA A 109 -14.21 -3.36 -9.72
N SER A 110 -14.70 -4.12 -8.74
CA SER A 110 -14.65 -3.75 -7.32
C SER A 110 -13.21 -3.56 -6.84
N GLY A 111 -12.28 -4.42 -7.28
CA GLY A 111 -10.84 -4.28 -7.02
C GLY A 111 -10.26 -2.96 -7.53
N ILE A 112 -10.62 -2.54 -8.76
CA ILE A 112 -10.19 -1.25 -9.30
C ILE A 112 -10.71 -0.09 -8.45
N ALA A 113 -12.00 -0.10 -8.12
CA ALA A 113 -12.60 0.98 -7.34
C ALA A 113 -11.93 1.12 -5.97
N LEU A 114 -11.62 0.00 -5.32
CA LEU A 114 -10.90 -0.02 -4.05
C LEU A 114 -9.47 0.52 -4.19
N ALA A 115 -8.75 0.10 -5.23
CA ALA A 115 -7.39 0.55 -5.49
C ALA A 115 -7.34 2.07 -5.77
N ASP A 116 -8.31 2.60 -6.51
CA ASP A 116 -8.44 4.04 -6.77
C ASP A 116 -8.66 4.83 -5.47
N GLN A 117 -9.59 4.39 -4.62
CA GLN A 117 -9.84 5.01 -3.31
C GLN A 117 -8.59 5.02 -2.42
N ALA A 118 -7.88 3.90 -2.35
CA ALA A 118 -6.64 3.81 -1.58
C ALA A 118 -5.54 4.72 -2.14
N SER A 119 -5.39 4.77 -3.47
CA SER A 119 -4.45 5.66 -4.17
C SER A 119 -4.72 7.12 -3.83
N ILE A 120 -5.98 7.56 -3.95
CA ILE A 120 -6.41 8.92 -3.60
C ILE A 120 -6.05 9.24 -2.15
N ARG A 121 -6.28 8.32 -1.22
CA ARG A 121 -6.01 8.55 0.21
C ARG A 121 -4.52 8.71 0.50
N VAL A 122 -3.68 7.91 -0.15
CA VAL A 122 -2.22 7.99 -0.01
C VAL A 122 -1.67 9.28 -0.60
N VAL A 123 -2.14 9.69 -1.79
CA VAL A 123 -1.71 10.94 -2.41
C VAL A 123 -2.09 12.14 -1.53
N LYS A 124 -3.29 12.14 -0.95
CA LYS A 124 -3.69 13.18 0.02
C LYS A 124 -2.76 13.22 1.23
N LEU A 125 -2.44 12.08 1.83
CA LEU A 125 -1.51 12.01 2.96
C LEU A 125 -0.13 12.60 2.58
N LEU A 126 0.41 12.24 1.41
CA LEU A 126 1.71 12.74 0.96
C LEU A 126 1.69 14.26 0.75
N ALA A 127 0.59 14.80 0.23
CA ALA A 127 0.40 16.24 0.10
C ALA A 127 0.36 16.92 1.48
N ASP A 128 -0.45 16.41 2.41
CA ASP A 128 -0.58 16.97 3.77
C ASP A 128 0.75 16.93 4.54
N ILE A 129 1.54 15.86 4.39
CA ILE A 129 2.90 15.78 4.94
C ILE A 129 3.80 16.81 4.26
N GLY A 130 3.74 16.92 2.94
CA GLY A 130 4.52 17.87 2.15
C GLY A 130 4.31 19.32 2.60
N ASP A 131 3.09 19.70 2.93
CA ASP A 131 2.75 21.05 3.42
C ASP A 131 3.36 21.36 4.80
N ASN A 132 3.77 20.33 5.55
CA ASN A 132 4.43 20.46 6.85
C ASN A 132 5.97 20.36 6.78
N LEU A 133 6.53 20.08 5.59
CA LEU A 133 7.96 19.92 5.37
C LEU A 133 8.55 21.09 4.59
N THR A 134 9.83 21.37 4.81
CA THR A 134 10.57 22.33 3.98
C THR A 134 10.81 21.74 2.58
N PRO A 135 11.10 22.57 1.55
CA PRO A 135 11.45 22.08 0.22
C PRO A 135 12.60 21.07 0.22
N ALA A 136 13.65 21.30 1.03
CA ALA A 136 14.78 20.39 1.14
C ALA A 136 14.38 19.04 1.77
N GLN A 137 13.50 19.03 2.77
CA GLN A 137 13.00 17.79 3.37
C GLN A 137 12.07 17.02 2.42
N ARG A 138 11.27 17.72 1.60
CA ARG A 138 10.46 17.09 0.53
C ARG A 138 11.32 16.41 -0.52
N GLN A 139 12.49 16.97 -0.84
CA GLN A 139 13.44 16.32 -1.73
C GLN A 139 13.95 14.99 -1.15
N LYS A 140 14.34 14.96 0.13
CA LYS A 140 14.74 13.73 0.83
C LYS A 140 13.61 12.70 0.86
N LEU A 141 12.38 13.15 1.09
CA LEU A 141 11.19 12.30 1.04
C LEU A 141 11.00 11.66 -0.35
N ALA A 142 11.14 12.43 -1.43
CA ALA A 142 11.02 11.94 -2.79
C ALA A 142 12.11 10.89 -3.13
N GLU A 143 13.37 11.16 -2.78
CA GLU A 143 14.48 10.21 -2.93
C GLU A 143 14.19 8.89 -2.21
N ARG A 144 13.63 8.96 -1.01
CA ARG A 144 13.24 7.78 -0.26
C ARG A 144 12.15 6.97 -0.96
N LEU A 145 11.12 7.62 -1.49
CA LEU A 145 10.05 6.96 -2.24
C LEU A 145 10.61 6.21 -3.46
N ASN A 146 11.58 6.81 -4.16
CA ASN A 146 12.26 6.17 -5.30
C ASN A 146 13.09 4.94 -4.87
N HIS A 147 13.86 5.04 -3.79
CA HIS A 147 14.65 3.88 -3.30
C HIS A 147 13.78 2.72 -2.81
N MET A 148 12.60 3.00 -2.27
CA MET A 148 11.63 1.96 -1.94
C MET A 148 11.09 1.27 -3.18
N HIS A 149 10.94 1.98 -4.30
CA HIS A 149 10.54 1.40 -5.57
C HIS A 149 11.64 0.50 -6.16
N GLU A 150 12.90 0.96 -6.16
CA GLU A 150 14.06 0.22 -6.68
C GLU A 150 14.32 -1.10 -5.97
N ARG A 151 14.23 -1.12 -4.62
CA ARG A 151 14.43 -2.35 -3.84
C ARG A 151 13.42 -3.45 -4.14
N ARG A 152 12.27 -3.11 -4.70
CA ARG A 152 11.23 -4.08 -5.10
C ARG A 152 11.48 -4.65 -6.49
N HIS A 153 12.20 -3.92 -7.34
CA HIS A 153 12.54 -4.38 -8.69
C HIS A 153 13.81 -5.24 -8.72
N ASN A 154 14.78 -4.97 -7.83
CA ASN A 154 16.05 -5.70 -7.80
C ASN A 154 16.08 -6.90 -6.82
N GLY A 155 14.96 -7.21 -6.15
CA GLY A 155 14.85 -8.31 -5.19
C GLY A 155 14.15 -9.56 -5.73
N GLY A 156 14.21 -9.79 -7.05
CA GLY A 156 13.66 -10.98 -7.73
C GLY A 156 14.68 -12.12 -7.83
#